data_AF-A0A7X8CQG1-F1
#
_entry.id   AF-A0A7X8CQG1-F1
#
_cell.length_a   1.000
_cell.length_b   1.000
_cell.length_c   1.000
_cell.angle_alpha   90.00
_cell.angle_beta   90.00
_cell.angle_gamma   90.00
#
_symmetry.space_group_name_H-M   'P 1'
#
loop_
_entity.id
_entity.type
_entity.pdbx_description
1 polymer ?
#
loop_
_entity_poly.entity_id
_entity_poly.type
_entity_poly.pdbx_seq_one_letter_code
_entity_poly.pdbx_strand_id
1 'polypeptide(L)'
;INIYNFLFDSFKYSRLDDLGYLIARIFINHENQYLVEGKRQMGMLFSNYGNEAISRNALQVIISTAVQYSLEFDLLVPPYDTVKIATVGQAEAKIQHSRVITGKRLGFQFNSDDVLLKNSHET
;
A
#
# COMPACT_ATOMS: atom_id res chain seq x y z
N ILE A 1 -8.20 -9.08 13.86
CA ILE A 1 -6.91 -8.46 13.48
C ILE A 1 -6.47 -9.09 12.16
N ASN A 2 -6.15 -8.28 11.14
CA ASN A 2 -5.76 -8.78 9.81
C ASN A 2 -4.26 -8.62 9.60
N ILE A 3 -3.63 -9.61 8.99
CA ILE A 3 -2.20 -9.61 8.66
C ILE A 3 -2.07 -9.69 7.14
N TYR A 4 -1.41 -8.69 6.56
CA TYR A 4 -1.20 -8.58 5.12
C TYR A 4 0.29 -8.65 4.79
N ASN A 5 0.63 -9.33 3.70
CA ASN A 5 1.97 -9.31 3.10
C ASN A 5 1.98 -8.28 1.96
N PHE A 6 2.78 -7.23 2.11
CA PHE A 6 2.99 -6.16 1.14
C PHE A 6 4.48 -6.08 0.81
N LEU A 7 4.80 -5.61 -0.40
CA LEU A 7 6.18 -5.25 -0.72
C LEU A 7 6.57 -3.98 0.05
N PHE A 8 7.79 -3.98 0.58
CA PHE A 8 8.33 -2.81 1.28
C PHE A 8 8.36 -1.56 0.39
N ASP A 9 8.70 -1.75 -0.89
CA ASP A 9 8.75 -0.68 -1.89
C ASP A 9 7.39 -0.01 -2.12
N SER A 10 6.29 -0.74 -1.92
CA SER A 10 4.93 -0.19 -2.05
C SER A 10 4.71 0.95 -1.07
N PHE A 11 5.16 0.79 0.17
CA PHE A 11 5.10 1.85 1.18
C PHE A 11 6.17 2.91 0.96
N LYS A 12 7.41 2.51 0.66
CA LYS A 12 8.54 3.43 0.46
C LYS A 12 8.28 4.45 -0.65
N TYR A 13 7.63 4.02 -1.73
CA TYR A 13 7.36 4.85 -2.91
C TYR A 13 5.88 5.24 -3.05
N SER A 14 5.06 5.02 -2.01
CA SER A 14 3.62 5.33 -2.01
C SER A 14 2.90 4.79 -3.25
N ARG A 15 3.19 3.55 -3.65
CA ARG A 15 2.53 2.88 -4.77
C ARG A 15 1.15 2.40 -4.33
N LEU A 16 0.17 3.29 -4.43
CA LEU A 16 -1.21 3.07 -3.94
C LEU A 16 -1.93 1.90 -4.61
N ASP A 17 -1.49 1.51 -5.81
CA ASP A 17 -2.10 0.44 -6.60
C ASP A 17 -1.45 -0.94 -6.37
N ASP A 18 -0.39 -1.03 -5.57
CA ASP A 18 0.27 -2.29 -5.29
C ASP A 18 -0.62 -3.18 -4.39
N LEU A 19 -0.73 -4.46 -4.76
CA LEU A 19 -1.59 -5.40 -4.05
C LEU A 19 -0.89 -5.94 -2.79
N GLY A 20 -1.63 -5.99 -1.68
CA GLY A 20 -1.27 -6.73 -0.47
C GLY A 20 -2.10 -7.99 -0.33
N TYR A 21 -1.48 -9.10 0.05
CA TYR A 21 -2.17 -10.37 0.21
C TYR A 21 -2.50 -10.60 1.69
N LEU A 22 -3.78 -10.85 1.99
CA LEU A 22 -4.18 -11.30 3.33
C LEU A 22 -3.60 -12.70 3.58
N ILE A 23 -2.69 -12.81 4.54
CA ILE A 23 -2.01 -14.08 4.85
C ILE A 23 -2.59 -14.74 6.09
N ALA A 24 -3.07 -13.95 7.05
CA ALA A 24 -3.68 -14.45 8.28
C ALA A 24 -4.70 -13.48 8.88
N ARG A 25 -5.65 -14.03 9.65
CA ARG A 25 -6.61 -13.30 10.48
C ARG A 25 -6.62 -13.88 11.89
N ILE A 26 -6.52 -13.01 12.88
CA ILE A 26 -6.64 -13.38 14.30
C ILE A 26 -7.99 -12.90 14.80
N PHE A 27 -8.76 -13.81 15.39
CA PHE A 27 -9.98 -13.55 16.13
C PHE A 27 -9.68 -13.71 17.62
N ILE A 28 -10.23 -12.83 18.44
CA ILE A 28 -10.11 -12.87 19.90
C ILE A 28 -11.53 -12.69 20.45
N ASN A 29 -11.97 -13.60 21.31
CA ASN A 29 -13.27 -13.51 21.96
C ASN A 29 -13.20 -12.72 23.28
N HIS A 30 -14.36 -12.51 23.92
CA HIS A 30 -14.46 -11.79 25.20
C HIS A 30 -13.77 -12.50 26.38
N GLU A 31 -13.51 -13.81 26.27
CA GLU A 31 -12.79 -14.63 27.25
C GLU A 31 -11.27 -14.65 27.00
N ASN A 32 -10.77 -13.78 26.11
CA ASN A 32 -9.37 -13.72 25.67
C ASN A 32 -8.85 -15.01 25.02
N GLN A 33 -9.73 -15.83 24.46
CA GLN A 33 -9.35 -16.97 23.64
C GLN A 33 -9.21 -16.54 22.20
N TYR A 34 -8.26 -17.14 21.47
CA TYR A 34 -7.96 -16.75 20.10
C TYR A 34 -8.15 -17.88 19.09
N LEU A 35 -8.38 -17.48 17.84
CA LEU A 35 -8.40 -18.33 16.66
C LEU A 35 -7.58 -17.64 15.57
N VAL A 36 -6.77 -18.40 14.84
CA VAL A 36 -6.02 -17.89 13.69
C VAL A 36 -6.40 -18.63 12.43
N GLU A 37 -6.85 -17.89 11.42
CA GLU A 37 -7.08 -18.40 10.08
C GLU A 37 -5.96 -17.93 9.15
N GLY A 38 -5.40 -18.82 8.32
CA GLY A 38 -4.33 -18.47 7.37
C GLY A 38 -4.23 -19.45 6.20
N LYS A 39 -3.60 -19.02 5.10
CA LYS A 39 -3.44 -19.83 3.88
C LYS A 39 -2.24 -20.79 4.07
N ARG A 40 -2.49 -22.12 4.03
CA ARG A 40 -1.51 -23.22 4.28
C ARG A 40 -0.86 -23.22 5.68
N GLN A 41 -0.66 -24.42 6.23
CA GLN A 41 -0.01 -24.81 7.52
C GLN A 41 -0.37 -24.05 8.82
N MET A 42 -0.73 -22.76 8.80
CA MET A 42 -1.27 -22.02 9.95
C MET A 42 -2.61 -22.58 10.44
N GLY A 43 -3.42 -23.18 9.55
CA GLY A 43 -4.69 -23.80 9.95
C GLY A 43 -4.56 -25.07 10.79
N MET A 44 -3.39 -25.73 10.80
CA MET A 44 -3.20 -26.98 11.55
C MET A 44 -2.66 -26.76 12.96
N LEU A 45 -1.98 -25.65 13.24
CA LEU A 45 -1.39 -25.39 14.56
C LEU A 45 -2.39 -24.86 15.60
N PHE A 46 -3.56 -24.36 15.19
CA PHE A 46 -4.52 -23.68 16.06
C PHE A 46 -5.95 -24.24 15.95
N SER A 47 -6.10 -25.55 15.72
CA SER A 47 -7.43 -26.17 15.51
C SER A 47 -8.30 -26.25 16.77
N ASN A 48 -7.76 -25.90 17.95
CA ASN A 48 -8.51 -25.86 19.21
C ASN A 48 -9.28 -24.54 19.35
N TYR A 49 -10.33 -24.39 18.54
CA TYR A 49 -11.27 -23.29 18.62
C TYR A 49 -11.73 -23.07 20.07
N GLY A 50 -11.39 -21.91 20.66
CA GLY A 50 -11.90 -21.51 21.97
C GLY A 50 -11.31 -22.24 23.17
N ASN A 51 -10.12 -22.86 23.07
CA ASN A 51 -9.47 -23.50 24.23
C ASN A 51 -8.08 -22.94 24.57
N GLU A 52 -7.55 -22.00 23.78
CA GLU A 52 -6.26 -21.37 24.06
C GLU A 52 -6.41 -19.88 24.32
N ALA A 53 -5.89 -19.43 25.47
CA ALA A 53 -5.80 -18.03 25.83
C ALA A 53 -4.72 -17.32 25.00
N ILE A 54 -4.96 -16.07 24.61
CA ILE A 54 -3.98 -15.25 23.90
C ILE A 54 -2.84 -14.85 24.85
N SER A 55 -1.75 -15.62 24.80
CA SER A 55 -0.54 -15.34 25.56
C SER A 55 0.51 -14.63 24.70
N ARG A 56 1.52 -14.03 25.36
CA ARG A 56 2.69 -13.48 24.66
C ARG A 56 3.41 -14.52 23.79
N ASN A 57 3.47 -15.76 24.27
CA ASN A 57 4.07 -16.86 23.53
C ASN A 57 3.26 -17.20 22.27
N ALA A 58 1.93 -17.27 22.40
CA ALA A 58 1.03 -17.47 21.26
C ALA A 58 1.23 -16.39 20.18
N LEU A 59 1.27 -15.11 20.59
CA LEU A 59 1.54 -14.01 19.65
C LEU A 59 2.89 -14.14 18.94
N GLN A 60 3.94 -14.57 19.66
CA GLN A 60 5.26 -14.76 19.07
C GLN A 60 5.28 -15.89 18.04
N VAL A 61 4.58 -17.00 18.32
CA VAL A 61 4.40 -18.10 17.37
C VAL A 61 3.61 -17.64 16.14
N ILE A 62 2.51 -16.91 16.33
CA ILE A 62 1.70 -16.38 15.21
C ILE A 62 2.53 -15.47 14.32
N ILE A 63 3.25 -14.50 14.89
CA ILE A 63 4.06 -13.53 14.15
C ILE A 63 5.20 -14.24 13.41
N SER A 64 5.96 -15.11 14.09
CA SER A 64 7.06 -15.84 13.46
C SER A 64 6.59 -16.72 12.31
N THR A 65 5.44 -17.37 12.45
CA THR A 65 4.84 -18.20 11.41
C THR A 65 4.35 -17.35 10.23
N ALA A 66 3.74 -16.19 10.48
CA ALA A 66 3.33 -15.26 9.44
C ALA A 66 4.51 -14.68 8.66
N VAL A 67 5.63 -14.37 9.34
CA VAL A 67 6.88 -13.93 8.70
C VAL A 67 7.46 -15.05 7.84
N GLN A 68 7.57 -16.27 8.39
CA GLN A 68 8.07 -17.44 7.64
C GLN A 68 7.22 -17.69 6.39
N TYR A 69 5.90 -17.67 6.52
CA TYR A 69 4.98 -17.77 5.39
C TYR A 69 5.22 -16.67 4.36
N SER A 70 5.45 -15.43 4.81
CA SER A 70 5.69 -14.30 3.89
C SER A 70 6.99 -14.42 3.10
N LEU A 71 8.01 -15.08 3.68
CA LEU A 71 9.28 -15.37 3.01
C LEU A 71 9.16 -16.52 2.00
N GLU A 72 8.33 -17.51 2.29
CA GLU A 72 8.06 -18.65 1.39
C GLU A 72 7.03 -18.33 0.30
N PHE A 73 6.27 -17.24 0.47
CA PHE A 73 5.25 -16.81 -0.46
C PHE A 73 5.90 -16.25 -1.73
N ASP A 74 5.96 -17.07 -2.78
CA ASP A 74 6.23 -16.59 -4.12
C ASP A 74 5.11 -15.64 -4.55
N LEU A 75 5.48 -14.46 -5.08
CA LEU A 75 4.51 -13.41 -5.40
C LEU A 75 3.50 -13.98 -6.40
N LEU A 76 2.24 -14.15 -5.95
CA LEU A 76 1.16 -14.60 -6.81
C LEU A 76 0.89 -13.54 -7.89
N VAL A 77 1.59 -13.64 -9.01
CA VAL A 77 1.32 -12.81 -10.19
C VAL A 77 -0.10 -13.15 -10.65
N PRO A 78 -0.97 -12.15 -10.89
CA PRO A 78 -2.30 -12.39 -11.44
C PRO A 78 -2.17 -13.20 -12.75
N PRO A 79 -3.13 -14.11 -13.04
CA PRO A 79 -3.10 -14.89 -14.28
C PRO A 79 -2.93 -13.98 -15.49
N TYR A 80 -2.03 -14.33 -16.41
CA TYR A 80 -1.69 -13.48 -17.57
C TYR A 80 -2.93 -12.96 -18.32
N ASP A 81 -3.94 -13.81 -18.49
CA ASP A 81 -5.17 -13.48 -19.20
C ASP A 81 -5.97 -12.33 -18.58
N THR A 82 -5.83 -12.08 -17.27
CA THR A 82 -6.54 -10.99 -16.59
C THR A 82 -5.80 -9.65 -16.67
N VAL A 83 -4.50 -9.65 -17.02
CA VAL A 83 -3.66 -8.44 -17.09
C VAL A 83 -3.14 -8.13 -18.50
N LYS A 84 -3.42 -8.98 -19.51
CA LYS A 84 -2.88 -8.82 -20.87
C LYS A 84 -3.42 -7.59 -21.63
N ILE A 85 -4.56 -7.03 -21.23
CA ILE A 85 -5.17 -5.86 -21.88
C ILE A 85 -5.14 -4.68 -20.91
N ALA A 86 -4.48 -3.60 -21.31
CA ALA A 86 -4.53 -2.31 -20.64
C ALA A 86 -5.14 -1.26 -21.59
N THR A 87 -6.05 -0.43 -21.10
CA THR A 87 -6.63 0.68 -21.87
C THR A 87 -5.78 1.94 -21.73
N VAL A 88 -5.89 2.86 -22.70
CA VAL A 88 -5.22 4.17 -22.62
C VAL A 88 -5.63 4.93 -21.34
N GLY A 89 -6.92 4.87 -20.97
CA GLY A 89 -7.41 5.50 -19.74
C GLY A 89 -6.78 4.92 -18.46
N GLN A 90 -6.51 3.62 -18.40
CA GLN A 90 -5.78 3.00 -17.29
C GLN A 90 -4.33 3.49 -17.21
N ALA A 91 -3.68 3.67 -18.37
CA ALA A 91 -2.32 4.21 -18.43
C ALA A 91 -2.27 5.68 -17.97
N GLU A 92 -3.21 6.52 -18.44
CA GLU A 92 -3.29 7.93 -18.06
C GLU A 92 -3.58 8.11 -16.57
N ALA A 93 -4.53 7.33 -16.01
CA ALA A 93 -4.83 7.34 -14.58
C ALA A 93 -3.58 7.00 -13.75
N LYS A 94 -2.86 5.94 -14.13
CA LYS A 94 -1.62 5.53 -13.44
C LYS A 94 -0.55 6.62 -13.50
N ILE A 95 -0.41 7.31 -14.63
CA ILE A 95 0.51 8.45 -14.78
C ILE A 95 0.11 9.60 -13.86
N GLN A 96 -1.17 9.98 -13.80
CA GLN A 96 -1.62 11.06 -12.92
C GLN A 96 -1.43 10.73 -11.43
N HIS A 97 -1.74 9.50 -11.02
CA HIS A 97 -1.56 9.05 -9.63
C HIS A 97 -0.09 8.88 -9.23
N SER A 98 0.81 8.58 -10.17
CA SER A 98 2.26 8.44 -9.91
C SER A 98 3.02 9.77 -9.84
N ARG A 99 2.41 10.89 -10.25
CA ARG A 99 3.04 12.21 -10.16
C ARG A 99 2.97 12.73 -8.73
N VAL A 100 4.04 12.55 -7.96
CA VAL A 100 4.28 13.34 -6.74
C VAL A 100 4.55 14.78 -7.18
N ILE A 101 3.53 15.63 -7.16
CA ILE A 101 3.70 17.06 -7.42
C ILE A 101 4.35 17.67 -6.18
N THR A 102 5.68 17.82 -6.18
CA THR A 102 6.39 18.62 -5.17
C THR A 102 6.13 20.09 -5.44
N GLY A 103 5.17 20.66 -4.69
CA GLY A 103 4.87 22.08 -4.74
C GLY A 103 5.95 22.91 -4.06
N LYS A 104 6.91 23.44 -4.83
CA LYS A 104 7.48 24.75 -4.50
C LYS A 104 7.04 25.72 -5.57
N ARG A 105 6.10 26.61 -5.20
CA ARG A 105 5.88 27.86 -5.95
C ARG A 105 7.05 28.78 -5.62
N LEU A 106 7.96 29.02 -6.56
CA LEU A 106 8.77 30.24 -6.55
C LEU A 106 7.79 31.39 -6.83
N GLY A 107 7.37 32.04 -5.75
CA GLY A 107 6.35 33.08 -5.78
C GLY A 107 6.90 34.45 -6.20
N PHE A 108 6.11 35.11 -7.06
CA PHE A 108 5.91 36.56 -7.24
C PHE A 108 7.06 37.40 -7.84
N GLN A 109 6.83 38.44 -8.65
CA GLN A 109 5.62 39.24 -8.91
C GLN A 109 5.74 39.90 -10.31
N PHE A 110 4.67 39.92 -11.11
CA PHE A 110 4.60 40.84 -12.26
C PHE A 110 4.32 42.25 -11.70
N ASN A 111 5.29 43.15 -11.83
CA ASN A 111 5.04 44.59 -11.79
C ASN A 111 5.24 45.13 -13.20
N SER A 112 4.16 45.23 -13.95
CA SER A 112 4.12 46.08 -15.14
C SER A 112 3.64 47.45 -14.68
N ASP A 113 4.54 48.25 -14.11
CA ASP A 113 4.31 49.68 -13.90
C ASP A 113 5.15 50.47 -14.91
N ASP A 114 4.41 51.22 -15.72
CA ASP A 114 4.72 52.34 -16.61
C ASP A 114 6.16 52.87 -16.73
N VAL A 115 6.64 52.95 -17.98
CA VAL A 115 7.38 54.13 -18.44
C VAL A 115 6.71 54.66 -19.72
N LEU A 116 5.96 55.75 -19.55
CA LEU A 116 5.54 56.65 -20.61
C LEU A 116 6.78 57.17 -21.35
N LEU A 117 7.08 56.61 -22.53
CA LEU A 117 7.93 57.29 -23.51
C LEU A 117 7.03 58.20 -24.35
N LYS A 118 6.96 59.46 -23.91
CA LYS A 118 6.46 60.57 -24.71
C LYS A 118 7.41 60.73 -25.90
N ASN A 119 7.02 60.23 -27.08
CA ASN A 119 7.79 60.43 -28.30
C ASN A 119 7.79 61.93 -28.64
N SER A 120 8.92 62.56 -28.37
CA SER A 120 9.31 63.85 -28.90
C SER A 120 9.71 63.69 -30.38
N HIS A 121 9.02 64.43 -31.24
CA HIS A 121 9.40 64.89 -32.57
C HIS A 121 9.60 63.86 -33.70
N GLU A 122 8.74 63.92 -34.71
CA GLU A 122 9.16 63.92 -36.12
C GLU A 122 8.18 64.75 -36.96
N THR A 123 8.74 65.84 -37.53
CA THR A 123 8.33 66.74 -38.64
C THR A 123 6.88 67.19 -38.83
#